data_AF-A0A0Q9TS45-F1
#
_entry.id   AF-A0A0Q9TS45-F1
#
_cell.length_a   1.000
_cell.length_b   1.000
_cell.length_c   1.000
_cell.angle_alpha   90.00
_cell.angle_beta   90.00
_cell.angle_gamma   90.00
#
_symmetry.space_group_name_H-M   'P 1'
#
loop_
_entity.id
_entity.type
_entity.pdbx_description
1 polymer ?
#
loop_
_entity_poly.entity_id
_entity_poly.type
_entity_poly.pdbx_seq_one_letter_code
_entity_poly.pdbx_strand_id
1 'polypeptide(L)'
;MLIVCLAVFTTGCGVPVPSVSIPIADIAVTKNDLIVQNRSGSVRYDVQITIDDKYTYVADVLPLGKSSLLLAEFVDDRGHRYKRGLLNIRNVMINMPDSIVGNRYYRW
;
A
#
# COMPACT_ATOMS: atom_id res chain seq x y z
N MET A 1 -56.22 -23.02 -17.19
CA MET A 1 -55.81 -21.75 -17.84
C MET A 1 -54.80 -21.07 -16.92
N LEU A 2 -53.52 -21.07 -17.31
CA LEU A 2 -52.85 -19.98 -18.06
C LEU A 2 -52.21 -19.01 -17.04
N ILE A 3 -50.98 -19.30 -16.58
CA ILE A 3 -49.69 -18.82 -17.13
C ILE A 3 -49.27 -17.48 -16.48
N VAL A 4 -48.03 -17.46 -15.95
CA VAL A 4 -47.12 -16.28 -15.83
C VAL A 4 -47.34 -15.35 -14.60
N CYS A 5 -46.32 -14.90 -13.86
CA CYS A 5 -44.98 -14.53 -14.29
C CYS A 5 -43.89 -14.86 -13.25
N LEU A 6 -42.81 -15.38 -13.78
CA LEU A 6 -41.50 -15.59 -13.23
C LEU A 6 -40.83 -14.24 -12.93
N ALA A 7 -40.33 -14.03 -11.71
CA ALA A 7 -39.33 -13.00 -11.43
C ALA A 7 -38.31 -13.56 -10.45
N VAL A 8 -37.49 -14.49 -10.96
CA VAL A 8 -36.24 -14.86 -10.30
C VAL A 8 -35.32 -13.65 -10.44
N PHE A 9 -35.26 -12.82 -9.41
CA PHE A 9 -34.17 -11.86 -9.25
C PHE A 9 -32.92 -12.66 -8.91
N THR A 10 -32.29 -13.27 -9.90
CA THR A 10 -30.87 -13.62 -9.82
C THR A 10 -30.09 -12.31 -9.89
N THR A 11 -30.07 -11.54 -8.81
CA THR A 11 -28.99 -10.59 -8.59
C THR A 11 -27.75 -11.44 -8.42
N GLY A 12 -27.02 -11.64 -9.52
CA GLY A 12 -25.71 -12.23 -9.48
C GLY A 12 -24.90 -11.42 -8.49
N CYS A 13 -24.59 -12.02 -7.33
CA CYS A 13 -23.44 -11.61 -6.55
C CYS A 13 -22.26 -11.75 -7.51
N GLY A 14 -21.87 -10.65 -8.15
CA GLY A 14 -20.57 -10.53 -8.78
C GLY A 14 -19.57 -10.77 -7.66
N VAL A 15 -19.07 -11.99 -7.57
CA VAL A 15 -17.95 -12.33 -6.69
C VAL A 15 -16.86 -11.34 -7.07
N PRO A 16 -16.44 -10.42 -6.17
CA PRO A 16 -15.36 -9.52 -6.50
C PRO A 16 -14.18 -10.41 -6.90
N VAL A 17 -13.74 -10.28 -8.15
CA VAL A 17 -12.55 -10.97 -8.64
C VAL A 17 -11.45 -10.63 -7.64
N PRO A 18 -10.82 -11.61 -6.98
CA PRO A 18 -9.69 -11.33 -6.12
C PRO A 18 -8.64 -10.71 -7.03
N SER A 19 -8.42 -9.41 -6.93
CA SER A 19 -7.24 -8.79 -7.51
C SER A 19 -6.07 -9.35 -6.71
N VAL A 20 -5.52 -10.47 -7.15
CA VAL A 20 -4.25 -10.98 -6.65
C VAL A 20 -3.21 -9.98 -7.15
N SER A 21 -3.09 -8.87 -6.43
CA SER A 21 -2.04 -7.89 -6.65
C SER A 21 -0.75 -8.60 -6.32
N ILE A 22 0.05 -8.92 -7.34
CA ILE A 22 1.44 -9.30 -7.13
C ILE A 22 2.05 -8.18 -6.25
N PRO A 23 2.67 -8.51 -5.10
CA PRO A 23 3.26 -7.50 -4.25
C PRO A 23 4.32 -6.74 -5.04
N ILE A 24 4.03 -5.48 -5.34
CA ILE A 24 4.98 -4.58 -6.02
C ILE A 24 6.11 -4.20 -5.06
N ALA A 25 5.91 -4.40 -3.76
CA ALA A 25 6.96 -4.32 -2.78
C ALA A 25 6.82 -5.38 -1.69
N ASP A 26 7.95 -5.89 -1.17
CA ASP A 26 7.97 -6.52 0.16
C ASP A 26 8.41 -5.50 1.19
N ILE A 27 7.93 -5.67 2.41
CA ILE A 27 8.22 -4.79 3.54
C ILE A 27 8.82 -5.61 4.68
N ALA A 28 9.86 -5.07 5.28
CA ALA A 28 10.36 -5.52 6.57
C ALA A 28 10.68 -4.32 7.45
N VAL A 29 10.55 -4.47 8.76
CA VAL A 29 10.81 -3.41 9.73
C VAL A 29 11.96 -3.86 10.63
N THR A 30 13.05 -3.08 10.68
CA THR A 30 14.13 -3.26 11.66
C THR A 30 13.90 -2.33 12.85
N LYS A 31 14.86 -2.25 13.79
CA LYS A 31 14.77 -1.31 14.92
C LYS A 31 14.61 0.14 14.45
N ASN A 32 15.37 0.54 13.43
CA ASN A 32 15.51 1.93 13.00
C ASN A 32 15.04 2.18 11.57
N ASP A 33 14.81 1.13 10.77
CA ASP A 33 14.56 1.24 9.34
C ASP A 33 13.26 0.55 8.93
N LEU A 34 12.62 1.14 7.92
CA LEU A 34 11.69 0.45 7.04
C LEU A 34 12.46 -0.02 5.81
N ILE A 35 12.50 -1.32 5.60
CA ILE A 35 13.08 -1.94 4.43
C ILE A 35 11.98 -2.13 3.39
N VAL A 36 12.19 -1.56 2.21
CA VAL A 36 11.28 -1.69 1.07
C VAL A 36 12.02 -2.41 -0.07
N GLN A 37 11.48 -3.54 -0.50
CA GLN A 37 11.99 -4.29 -1.65
C GLN A 37 11.09 -4.00 -2.85
N ASN A 38 11.42 -3.02 -3.67
CA ASN A 38 10.70 -2.71 -4.91
C ASN A 38 10.86 -3.86 -5.93
N ARG A 39 9.75 -4.56 -6.18
CA ARG A 39 9.59 -5.63 -7.17
C ARG A 39 8.74 -5.20 -8.36
N SER A 40 8.55 -3.89 -8.55
CA SER A 40 7.70 -3.34 -9.62
C SER A 40 8.25 -3.57 -11.04
N GLY A 41 9.50 -4.01 -11.17
CA GLY A 41 10.21 -4.16 -12.44
C GLY A 41 10.86 -2.86 -12.94
N SER A 42 10.63 -1.72 -12.28
CA SER A 42 11.21 -0.43 -12.63
C SER A 42 11.56 0.42 -11.40
N VAL A 43 12.32 1.49 -11.62
CA VAL A 43 12.44 2.60 -10.66
C VAL A 43 11.08 3.31 -10.55
N ARG A 44 10.78 3.84 -9.37
CA ARG A 44 9.56 4.61 -9.09
C ARG A 44 9.92 6.00 -8.57
N TYR A 45 9.05 6.96 -8.82
CA TYR A 45 9.24 8.37 -8.47
C TYR A 45 8.08 8.85 -7.61
N ASP A 46 8.33 9.86 -6.78
CA ASP A 46 7.34 10.50 -5.91
C ASP A 46 6.54 9.49 -5.07
N VAL A 47 7.24 8.49 -4.53
CA VAL A 47 6.62 7.41 -3.78
C VAL A 47 6.33 7.86 -2.37
N GLN A 48 5.05 7.86 -2.01
CA GLN A 48 4.61 8.17 -0.66
C GLN A 48 4.45 6.89 0.15
N ILE A 49 5.08 6.83 1.31
CA ILE A 49 5.04 5.68 2.22
C ILE A 49 4.50 6.14 3.56
N THR A 50 3.42 5.53 4.02
CA THR A 50 2.74 5.88 5.27
C THR A 50 2.78 4.72 6.25
N ILE A 51 3.21 5.00 7.48
CA ILE A 51 3.26 4.06 8.60
C ILE A 51 2.10 4.35 9.54
N ASP A 52 1.38 3.30 9.93
CA ASP A 52 0.26 3.32 10.88
C ASP A 52 -0.77 4.42 10.54
N ASP A 53 -1.00 4.64 9.24
CA ASP A 53 -1.93 5.63 8.69
C ASP A 53 -1.67 7.08 9.13
N LYS A 54 -0.47 7.37 9.65
CA LYS A 54 -0.14 8.66 10.29
C LYS A 54 1.18 9.26 9.83
N TYR A 55 2.25 8.49 9.84
CA TYR A 55 3.60 9.02 9.60
C TYR A 55 4.00 8.78 8.16
N THR A 56 4.29 9.84 7.43
CA THR A 56 4.56 9.80 6.00
C THR A 56 6.02 10.11 5.71
N TYR A 57 6.59 9.36 4.77
CA TYR A 57 7.84 9.65 4.09
C TYR A 57 7.58 9.76 2.59
N VAL A 58 8.22 10.71 1.92
CA VAL A 58 8.16 10.86 0.46
C VAL A 58 9.54 10.59 -0.09
N ALA A 59 9.64 9.57 -0.94
CA ALA A 59 10.85 9.25 -1.67
C ALA A 59 10.78 9.88 -3.06
N ASP A 60 11.70 10.78 -3.37
CA ASP A 60 11.84 11.32 -4.74
C ASP A 60 12.07 10.18 -5.74
N VAL A 61 12.90 9.20 -5.35
CA VAL A 61 13.22 8.02 -6.13
C VAL A 61 13.23 6.78 -5.24
N LEU A 62 12.43 5.77 -5.59
CA LEU A 62 12.50 4.42 -5.05
C LEU A 62 13.16 3.51 -6.11
N PRO A 63 14.44 3.13 -5.96
CA PRO A 63 15.15 2.32 -6.95
C PRO A 63 14.53 0.93 -7.08
N LEU A 64 14.85 0.25 -8.19
CA LEU A 64 14.58 -1.19 -8.30
C LEU A 64 15.44 -1.92 -7.26
N GLY A 65 14.86 -2.89 -6.54
CA GLY A 65 15.59 -3.62 -5.52
C GLY A 65 15.30 -3.13 -4.10
N LYS A 66 16.31 -3.18 -3.23
CA LYS A 66 16.17 -2.94 -1.78
C LYS A 66 16.51 -1.50 -1.43
N SER A 67 15.67 -0.87 -0.63
CA SER A 67 15.91 0.42 0.01
C SER A 67 15.74 0.32 1.53
N SER A 68 16.55 1.07 2.27
CA SER A 68 16.44 1.22 3.72
C SER A 68 16.07 2.66 4.03
N LEU A 69 14.91 2.87 4.63
CA LEU A 69 14.36 4.18 4.94
C LEU A 69 14.38 4.38 6.44
N LEU A 70 15.02 5.45 6.90
CA LEU A 70 15.12 5.73 8.34
C LEU A 70 13.74 6.05 8.90
N LEU A 71 13.29 5.30 9.91
CA LEU A 71 12.00 5.53 10.56
C LEU A 71 11.87 6.94 11.12
N ALA A 72 12.98 7.56 11.55
CA ALA A 72 13.01 8.93 12.07
C ALA A 72 12.76 10.02 11.01
N GLU A 73 12.71 9.67 9.72
CA GLU A 73 12.38 10.59 8.62
C GLU A 73 10.88 10.61 8.29
N PHE A 74 10.11 9.65 8.80
CA PHE A 74 8.67 9.66 8.66
C PHE A 74 8.06 10.70 9.61
N VAL A 75 7.20 11.57 9.11
CA VAL A 75 6.62 12.68 9.86
C VAL A 75 5.09 12.67 9.81
N ASP A 76 4.44 13.09 10.89
CA ASP A 76 3.00 13.35 10.87
C ASP A 76 2.65 14.69 10.22
N ASP A 77 1.36 14.99 10.14
CA ASP A 77 0.79 16.23 9.58
C ASP A 77 1.24 17.51 10.31
N ARG A 78 1.82 17.36 11.51
CA ARG A 78 2.36 18.46 12.33
C ARG A 78 3.89 18.51 12.31
N GLY A 79 4.54 17.64 11.52
CA GLY A 79 5.99 17.56 11.42
C GLY A 79 6.67 16.80 12.55
N HIS A 80 5.92 16.10 13.42
CA HIS A 80 6.54 15.25 14.42
C HIS A 80 7.08 13.99 13.77
N ARG A 81 8.38 13.74 14.00
CA ARG A 81 9.03 12.52 13.56
C ARG A 81 8.47 11.30 14.27
N TYR A 82 8.35 10.20 13.54
CA TYR A 82 8.01 8.91 14.11
C TYR A 82 9.04 8.55 15.18
N LYS A 83 8.51 8.12 16.33
CA LYS A 83 9.29 7.58 17.43
C LYS A 83 8.74 6.22 17.75
N ARG A 84 9.62 5.23 17.79
CA ARG A 84 9.21 3.87 18.09
C ARG A 84 8.67 3.77 19.51
N GLY A 85 7.40 3.38 19.61
CA GLY A 85 6.76 3.06 20.88
C GLY A 85 6.95 1.60 21.26
N LEU A 86 6.22 1.17 22.30
CA LEU A 86 6.14 -0.23 22.73
C LEU A 86 5.42 -1.11 21.70
N LEU A 87 4.54 -0.52 20.89
CA LEU A 87 3.82 -1.23 19.85
C LEU A 87 4.68 -1.29 18.58
N ASN A 88 4.70 -2.46 17.95
CA ASN A 88 5.25 -2.62 16.61
C ASN A 88 4.39 -1.87 15.59
N ILE A 89 5.04 -1.45 14.49
CA ILE A 89 4.36 -0.97 13.29
C ILE A 89 3.38 -2.06 12.84
N ARG A 90 2.14 -1.67 12.56
CA ARG A 90 1.05 -2.58 12.22
C ARG A 90 0.55 -2.40 10.79
N ASN A 91 0.81 -1.24 10.22
CA ASN A 91 0.35 -0.92 8.88
C ASN A 91 1.43 -0.15 8.12
N VAL A 92 1.72 -0.60 6.90
CA VAL A 92 2.54 0.17 5.96
C VAL A 92 1.77 0.28 4.65
N MET A 93 1.49 1.52 4.25
CA MET A 93 0.88 1.87 2.98
C MET A 93 1.91 2.48 2.05
N ILE A 94 2.00 1.98 0.83
CA ILE A 94 2.81 2.59 -0.23
C ILE A 94 1.87 3.07 -1.32
N ASN A 95 1.95 4.35 -1.64
CA ASN A 95 1.30 4.97 -2.78
C ASN A 95 2.37 5.32 -3.82
N MET A 96 2.31 4.63 -4.96
CA MET A 96 3.14 4.90 -6.11
C MET A 96 2.24 5.55 -7.17
N PRO A 97 2.41 6.84 -7.47
CA PRO A 97 1.69 7.45 -8.58
C PRO A 97 2.18 6.81 -9.87
N ASP A 98 1.39 5.90 -10.43
CA ASP A 98 1.63 5.30 -11.75
C ASP A 98 0.62 5.90 -12.73
N SER A 99 1.11 6.60 -13.75
CA SER A 99 0.28 7.27 -14.75
C SER A 99 -0.53 6.31 -15.63
N ILE A 100 -0.25 5.01 -15.54
CA ILE A 100 -0.83 3.99 -16.44
C ILE A 100 -1.83 3.06 -15.72
N VAL A 101 -1.74 2.86 -14.40
CA VAL A 101 -2.50 1.79 -13.70
C VAL A 101 -3.23 2.25 -12.43
N GLY A 102 -3.23 3.54 -12.13
CA GLY A 102 -3.84 4.09 -10.93
C GLY A 102 -3.05 3.76 -9.66
N ASN A 103 -3.41 4.41 -8.54
CA ASN A 103 -2.75 4.21 -7.25
C ASN A 103 -2.90 2.75 -6.81
N ARG A 104 -1.78 2.05 -6.67
CA ARG A 104 -1.75 0.69 -6.10
C ARG A 104 -1.43 0.76 -4.63
N TYR A 105 -2.38 0.28 -3.82
CA TYR A 105 -2.28 0.26 -2.37
C TYR A 105 -1.74 -1.09 -1.92
N TYR A 106 -0.67 -1.06 -1.14
CA TYR A 106 -0.15 -2.22 -0.43
C TYR A 106 -0.40 -2.05 1.05
N ARG A 107 -0.90 -3.10 1.71
CA ARG A 107 -1.11 -3.13 3.16
C ARG A 107 -0.37 -4.34 3.72
N TRP A 108 0.64 -4.10 4.55
CA TRP A 108 1.30 -5.11 5.39
C TRP A 108 0.82 -4.96 6.82
#